data_AF-A0A2V6KP79-F1
#
_entry.id   AF-A0A2V6KP79-F1
#
_cell.length_a   1.000
_cell.length_b   1.000
_cell.length_c   1.000
_cell.angle_alpha   90.00
_cell.angle_beta   90.00
_cell.angle_gamma   90.00
#
_symmetry.space_group_name_H-M   'P 1'
#
loop_
_entity.id
_entity.type
_entity.pdbx_description
1 polymer ?
#
loop_
_entity_poly.entity_id
_entity_poly.type
_entity_poly.pdbx_seq_one_letter_code
_entity_poly.pdbx_strand_id
1 'polypeptide(L)' 'MQRFHKGSLFDHRYWDPDSDELKTLKGRVRLCPYYFVESNRVKLRGALATIVPADKKFLHGMSDAILVPSKVQ' A
#
# COMPACT_ATOMS: atom_id res chain seq x y z
N MET A 1 3.60 2.44 20.30
CA MET A 1 2.99 3.07 19.11
C MET A 1 3.70 2.55 17.86
N GLN A 2 2.99 2.42 16.73
CA GLN A 2 3.60 2.03 15.44
C GLN A 2 4.72 3.02 15.08
N ARG A 3 5.88 2.51 14.64
CA ARG A 3 6.95 3.37 14.14
C ARG A 3 6.50 4.03 12.83
N PHE A 4 6.61 5.35 12.75
CA PHE A 4 6.32 6.06 11.53
C PHE A 4 7.40 5.78 10.49
N HIS A 5 6.98 5.42 9.28
CA HIS A 5 7.86 5.29 8.11
C HIS A 5 7.36 6.25 7.04
N LYS A 6 8.27 7.06 6.48
CA LYS A 6 7.95 7.93 5.36
C LYS A 6 7.59 7.07 4.15
N GLY A 7 6.45 7.37 3.51
CA GLY A 7 6.03 6.65 2.31
C GLY A 7 7.01 6.90 1.15
N SER A 8 7.28 5.84 0.38
CA SER A 8 8.13 5.86 -0.82
C SER A 8 7.28 5.72 -2.09
N LEU A 9 7.87 6.12 -3.22
CA LEU A 9 7.28 5.96 -4.54
C LEU A 9 7.76 4.64 -5.17
N PHE A 10 6.86 3.92 -5.81
CA PHE A 10 7.13 2.66 -6.51
C PHE A 10 6.41 2.65 -7.85
N ASP A 11 7.01 2.02 -8.84
CA ASP A 11 6.33 1.70 -10.08
C ASP A 11 5.58 0.38 -9.91
N HIS A 12 4.29 0.37 -10.22
CA HIS A 12 3.44 -0.80 -10.12
C HIS A 12 2.54 -0.93 -11.33
N ARG A 13 2.45 -2.14 -11.90
CA ARG A 13 1.59 -2.41 -13.04
C ARG A 13 0.17 -2.70 -12.60
N TYR A 14 -0.81 -2.21 -13.34
CA TYR A 14 -2.22 -2.51 -13.14
C TYR A 14 -2.90 -2.68 -14.49
N TRP A 15 -3.97 -3.46 -14.50
CA TRP A 15 -4.82 -3.61 -15.67
C TRP A 15 -5.81 -2.45 -15.73
N ASP A 16 -5.83 -1.73 -16.84
CA ASP A 16 -6.81 -0.67 -17.10
C ASP A 16 -7.95 -1.23 -17.98
N PRO A 17 -9.17 -1.39 -17.42
CA PRO A 17 -10.29 -1.95 -18.16
C PRO A 17 -10.82 -1.01 -19.25
N ASP A 18 -10.55 0.29 -19.18
CA ASP A 18 -11.06 1.25 -20.17
C ASP A 18 -10.26 1.20 -21.48
N SER A 19 -8.96 0.93 -21.37
CA SER A 19 -8.07 0.83 -22.53
C SER A 19 -7.70 -0.61 -22.91
N ASP A 20 -8.10 -1.62 -22.13
CA ASP A 20 -7.72 -3.03 -22.32
C ASP A 20 -6.18 -3.22 -22.33
N GLU A 21 -5.47 -2.50 -21.45
CA GLU A 21 -4.02 -2.45 -21.43
C GLU A 21 -3.42 -2.58 -20.03
N LEU A 22 -2.20 -3.12 -19.96
CA LEU A 22 -1.40 -3.10 -18.74
C LEU A 22 -0.63 -1.79 -18.63
N LYS A 23 -1.04 -0.93 -17.69
CA LYS A 23 -0.41 0.38 -17.44
C LYS A 23 0.50 0.34 -16.22
N THR A 24 1.46 1.26 -16.17
CA THR A 24 2.35 1.44 -15.02
C THR A 24 1.94 2.70 -14.25
N LEU A 25 1.66 2.55 -12.97
CA LEU A 25 1.44 3.64 -12.04
C LEU A 25 2.70 3.86 -11.20
N LYS A 26 3.28 5.06 -11.29
CA LYS A 26 4.23 5.53 -10.28
C LYS A 26 3.45 6.05 -9.09
N GLY A 27 3.37 5.25 -8.03
CA GLY A 27 2.49 5.52 -6.91
C GLY A 27 3.20 5.57 -5.56
N ARG A 28 2.60 6.31 -4.62
CA ARG A 28 3.02 6.36 -3.22
C ARG A 28 2.40 5.20 -2.46
N VAL A 29 3.24 4.45 -1.74
CA VAL A 29 2.77 3.34 -0.88
C VAL A 29 2.39 3.86 0.50
N ARG A 30 1.19 3.49 0.96
CA ARG A 30 0.80 3.47 2.37
C ARG A 30 0.80 2.02 2.85
N LEU A 31 1.42 1.77 4.00
CA LEU A 31 1.34 0.49 4.70
C LEU A 31 0.36 0.61 5.87
N CYS A 32 -0.57 -0.34 5.93
CA CYS A 32 -1.49 -0.54 7.04
C CYS A 32 -1.11 -1.85 7.75
N PRO A 33 -0.17 -1.81 8.72
CA PRO A 33 0.35 -3.01 9.37
C PRO A 33 -0.69 -3.66 10.30
N TYR A 34 -0.66 -4.99 10.35
CA TYR A 34 -1.46 -5.81 11.23
C TYR A 34 -0.59 -6.44 12.32
N TYR A 35 -0.92 -6.14 13.57
CA TYR A 35 -0.22 -6.63 14.74
C TYR A 35 -1.08 -7.61 15.52
N PHE A 36 -0.46 -8.71 15.96
CA PHE A 36 -1.10 -9.82 16.65
C PHE A 36 -0.42 -9.99 18.01
N VAL A 37 -1.16 -10.45 19.02
CA VAL A 37 -0.59 -10.83 20.31
C VAL A 37 -0.31 -12.34 20.29
N GLU A 38 0.95 -12.70 20.43
CA GLU A 38 1.42 -14.08 20.47
C GLU A 38 2.33 -14.27 21.68
N SER A 39 2.02 -15.22 22.57
CA SER A 39 2.80 -15.50 23.78
C SER A 39 3.11 -14.24 24.59
N ASN A 40 2.10 -13.39 24.81
CA ASN A 40 2.19 -12.10 25.50
C ASN A 40 3.15 -11.08 24.84
N ARG A 41 3.47 -11.23 23.56
CA ARG A 41 4.26 -10.29 22.77
C ARG A 41 3.52 -9.82 21.53
N VAL A 42 3.60 -8.53 21.21
CA VAL A 42 3.05 -7.96 19.98
C VAL A 42 3.98 -8.30 18.80
N LYS A 43 3.44 -8.91 17.75
CA LYS A 43 4.17 -9.25 16.52
C LYS A 43 3.49 -8.69 15.28
N LEU A 44 4.28 -8.18 14.34
CA LEU A 44 3.82 -7.82 13.00
C LEU A 44 3.61 -9.11 12.19
N ARG A 45 2.42 -9.30 11.60
CA ARG A 45 2.13 -10.48 10.76
C ARG A 45 1.84 -10.17 9.30
N GLY A 46 1.75 -8.89 8.96
CA GLY A 46 1.60 -8.44 7.58
C GLY A 46 1.19 -6.99 7.53
N ALA A 47 0.93 -6.50 6.32
CA ALA A 47 0.30 -5.22 6.08
C ALA A 47 -0.56 -5.28 4.83
N LEU A 48 -1.60 -4.47 4.77
CA LEU A 48 -2.18 -4.09 3.47
C LEU A 48 -1.34 -2.96 2.90
N ALA A 49 -0.81 -3.16 1.69
CA ALA A 49 -0.15 -2.12 0.93
C ALA A 49 -1.17 -1.50 -0.04
N THR A 50 -1.29 -0.17 0.03
CA THR A 50 -2.15 0.61 -0.85
C THR A 50 -1.27 1.57 -1.63
N ILE A 51 -1.30 1.46 -2.96
CA ILE A 51 -0.54 2.29 -3.89
C ILE A 51 -1.49 3.31 -4.48
N VAL A 52 -1.10 4.59 -4.42
CA VAL A 52 -1.95 5.70 -4.88
C VAL A 52 -1.14 6.60 -5.82
N PRO A 53 -1.77 7.33 -6.75
CA PRO A 53 -1.03 8.22 -7.66
C PRO A 53 -0.11 9.21 -6.93
N ALA A 54 1.09 9.45 -7.46
CA ALA A 54 2.14 10.21 -6.77
C ALA A 54 1.80 11.70 -6.53
N ASP A 55 0.92 12.26 -7.36
CA ASP A 55 0.40 13.63 -7.29
C ASP A 55 -0.57 13.84 -6.11
N LYS A 56 -1.13 12.76 -5.56
CA LYS A 56 -2.04 12.80 -4.42
C LYS A 56 -1.25 12.90 -3.11
N LYS A 57 -1.35 14.06 -2.46
CA LYS A 57 -0.67 14.34 -1.18
C LYS A 57 -1.41 13.78 0.04
N PHE A 58 -2.74 13.69 -0.03
CA PHE A 58 -3.60 13.19 1.05
C PHE A 58 -4.43 12.00 0.57
N LEU A 59 -4.53 10.96 1.42
CA LEU A 59 -5.18 9.69 1.10
C LEU A 59 -6.69 9.67 1.40
N HIS A 60 -7.33 10.85 1.53
CA HIS A 60 -8.75 10.96 1.86
C HIS A 60 -9.56 11.28 0.59
N GLY A 61 -10.63 10.51 0.35
CA GLY A 61 -11.53 10.74 -0.78
C GLY A 61 -10.97 10.36 -2.16
N MET A 62 -10.08 9.36 -2.25
CA MET A 62 -9.56 8.90 -3.53
C MET A 62 -10.41 7.78 -4.11
N SER A 63 -10.71 7.89 -5.40
CA SER A 63 -11.38 6.84 -6.18
C SER A 63 -10.39 5.78 -6.69
N ASP A 64 -9.11 6.16 -6.85
CA ASP A 64 -8.12 5.35 -7.53
C ASP A 64 -7.02 4.90 -6.57
N ALA A 65 -6.90 3.58 -6.38
CA ALA A 65 -5.81 2.96 -5.63
C ALA A 65 -5.62 1.50 -6.04
N ILE A 66 -4.40 0.99 -5.91
CA ILE A 66 -4.08 -0.43 -6.08
C ILE A 66 -3.90 -1.05 -4.69
N LEU A 67 -4.67 -2.09 -4.39
CA LEU A 67 -4.50 -2.91 -3.20
C LEU A 67 -3.62 -4.10 -3.54
N VAL A 68 -2.49 -4.23 -2.85
CA VAL A 68 -1.52 -5.30 -3.12
C VAL A 68 -1.22 -6.08 -1.84
N PRO A 69 -1.09 -7.42 -1.92
CA PRO A 69 -0.64 -8.22 -0.80
C PRO A 69 0.79 -7.82 -0.43
N SER A 70 1.11 -7.86 0.85
CA SER A 70 2.47 -7.69 1.33
C SER A 70 2.84 -8.83 2.27
N LYS A 71 4.14 -9.06 2.45
CA LYS A 71 4.67 -10.03 3.41
C LYS A 71 5.64 -9.35 4.36
N VAL A 72 5.68 -9.87 5.58
CA VAL A 72 6.81 -9.63 6.48
C VAL A 72 7.99 -10.45 5.95
N GLN A 73 9.16 -9.82 5.83
CA GLN A 73 10.40 -10.51 5.45
C GLN A 73 11.14 -11.02 6.68
#